data_AF-A0A7T9UHK4-F1
#
_entry.id   AF-A0A7T9UHK4-F1
#
_cell.length_a   1.000
_cell.length_b   1.000
_cell.length_c   1.000
_cell.angle_alpha   90.00
_cell.angle_beta   90.00
_cell.angle_gamma   90.00
#
_symmetry.space_group_name_H-M   'P 1'
#
loop_
_entity.id
_entity.type
_entity.pdbx_description
1 polymer ?
#
loop_
_entity_poly.entity_id
_entity_poly.type
_entity_poly.pdbx_seq_one_letter_code
_entity_poly.pdbx_strand_id
1 'polypeptide(L)'
;MKTLKLLAVAGALAAVAGTTMADDSVVHDHYAFDQKQLLPVGVRAEVGTTGYGGAFLWQANPYVGLALGYNGGDISWSDDLSINGSKYDLDMDNNNVYLNAEIRPWGASASRWAQGLYVAAGAAYVDNDYDLDRRVGQGRNFTVNNTDFNATSDVHISGKMSYKNDIVPYLGFGFAPKFNDHWGLFGEVGAYYTGNPQVSLDVVSGTALNGNGAILDDEVAKEQQKIEDKNKYEWLPVGKVGVNFYW
;
A
#
# COMPACT_ATOMS: atom_id res chain seq x y z
N MET A 1 -10.26 -33.23 6.83
CA MET A 1 -10.52 -31.89 7.38
C MET A 1 -10.16 -30.80 6.36
N LYS A 2 -10.86 -30.73 5.21
CA LYS A 2 -10.58 -29.73 4.15
C LYS A 2 -11.79 -28.89 3.72
N THR A 3 -12.95 -29.11 4.33
CA THR A 3 -14.23 -28.47 3.96
C THR A 3 -14.72 -27.42 4.95
N LEU A 4 -14.03 -27.21 6.09
CA LEU A 4 -14.45 -26.22 7.10
C LEU A 4 -13.89 -24.81 6.90
N LYS A 5 -12.93 -24.59 5.99
CA LYS A 5 -12.30 -23.26 5.82
C LYS A 5 -13.07 -22.32 4.88
N LEU A 6 -13.94 -22.84 4.02
CA LEU A 6 -14.73 -21.99 3.10
C LEU A 6 -15.93 -21.30 3.79
N LEU A 7 -16.48 -21.90 4.85
CA LEU A 7 -17.62 -21.36 5.59
C LEU A 7 -17.24 -20.16 6.50
N ALA A 8 -15.98 -20.06 6.91
CA ALA A 8 -15.52 -18.96 7.77
C ALA A 8 -15.47 -17.61 7.04
N VAL A 9 -15.17 -17.61 5.73
CA VAL A 9 -15.10 -16.38 4.92
C VAL A 9 -16.50 -15.85 4.58
N ALA A 10 -17.48 -16.74 4.40
CA ALA A 10 -18.89 -16.34 4.23
C ALA A 10 -19.48 -15.75 5.53
N GLY A 11 -19.06 -16.24 6.70
CA GLY A 11 -19.51 -15.72 8.00
C GLY A 11 -18.98 -14.33 8.34
N ALA A 12 -17.75 -14.00 7.93
CA ALA A 12 -17.14 -12.71 8.22
C ALA A 12 -17.81 -11.55 7.46
N LEU A 13 -18.26 -11.78 6.22
CA LEU A 13 -19.00 -10.78 5.43
C LEU A 13 -20.43 -10.53 5.93
N ALA A 14 -21.05 -11.52 6.58
CA ALA A 14 -22.35 -11.35 7.23
C ALA A 14 -22.25 -10.58 8.57
N ALA A 15 -21.11 -10.66 9.26
CA ALA A 15 -20.92 -10.03 10.56
C ALA A 15 -20.81 -8.49 10.50
N VAL A 16 -20.32 -7.92 9.39
CA VAL A 16 -20.18 -6.45 9.24
C VAL A 16 -21.54 -5.77 9.02
N ALA A 17 -22.59 -6.52 8.64
CA ALA A 17 -23.94 -6.00 8.49
C ALA A 17 -24.81 -6.14 9.77
N GLY A 18 -24.27 -6.74 10.85
CA GLY A 18 -25.04 -7.23 11.99
C GLY A 18 -25.15 -6.31 13.21
N THR A 19 -24.72 -5.04 13.16
CA THR A 19 -24.81 -4.13 14.31
C THR A 19 -25.93 -3.09 14.17
N THR A 20 -27.18 -3.55 14.11
CA THR A 20 -28.35 -2.75 14.52
C THR A 20 -29.29 -3.68 15.28
N MET A 21 -29.24 -3.63 16.60
CA MET A 21 -30.16 -4.33 17.48
C MET A 21 -31.47 -3.52 17.63
N ALA A 22 -32.56 -4.28 17.71
CA ALA A 22 -33.93 -3.92 18.14
C ALA A 22 -34.83 -3.17 17.14
N ASP A 23 -35.76 -3.89 16.51
CA ASP A 23 -37.15 -3.97 17.01
C ASP A 23 -37.89 -5.11 16.29
N ASP A 24 -38.66 -5.90 17.03
CA ASP A 24 -39.49 -7.00 16.53
C ASP A 24 -40.72 -6.41 15.82
N SER A 25 -40.79 -6.45 14.49
CA SER A 25 -42.09 -6.57 13.79
C SER A 25 -41.97 -6.85 12.29
N VAL A 26 -42.67 -7.90 11.88
CA VAL A 26 -43.09 -8.26 10.52
C VAL A 26 -41.99 -8.80 9.58
N VAL A 27 -41.89 -10.14 9.61
CA VAL A 27 -41.31 -10.96 8.54
C VAL A 27 -42.05 -10.66 7.23
N HIS A 28 -41.39 -9.95 6.31
CA HIS A 28 -41.67 -9.99 4.88
C HIS A 28 -40.41 -10.39 4.13
N ASP A 29 -40.62 -11.43 3.31
CA ASP A 29 -39.68 -12.20 2.49
C ASP A 29 -38.99 -11.36 1.40
N HIS A 30 -38.12 -10.41 1.78
CA HIS A 30 -37.39 -9.54 0.83
C HIS A 30 -35.85 -9.56 1.01
N TYR A 31 -35.30 -10.55 1.71
CA TYR A 31 -33.85 -10.78 1.78
C TYR A 31 -33.37 -11.86 0.81
N ALA A 32 -34.00 -11.96 -0.36
CA ALA A 32 -33.39 -12.70 -1.46
C ALA A 32 -32.16 -11.91 -1.92
N PHE A 33 -30.99 -12.25 -1.36
CA PHE A 33 -29.69 -11.86 -1.90
C PHE A 33 -29.72 -12.17 -3.40
N ASP A 34 -29.76 -11.14 -4.24
CA ASP A 34 -29.72 -11.34 -5.68
C ASP A 34 -28.35 -11.96 -6.00
N GLN A 35 -28.34 -13.22 -6.44
CA GLN A 35 -27.11 -13.95 -6.76
C GLN A 35 -26.23 -13.20 -7.77
N LYS A 36 -26.82 -12.28 -8.56
CA LYS A 36 -26.07 -11.41 -9.48
C LYS A 36 -25.14 -10.43 -8.78
N GLN A 37 -25.40 -10.05 -7.53
CA GLN A 37 -24.50 -9.18 -6.75
C GLN A 37 -23.21 -9.90 -6.31
N LEU A 38 -23.17 -11.23 -6.40
CA LEU A 38 -21.97 -12.03 -6.12
C LEU A 38 -21.02 -12.12 -7.32
N LEU A 39 -21.48 -11.76 -8.53
CA LEU A 39 -20.66 -11.83 -9.73
C LEU A 39 -19.84 -10.55 -9.90
N PRO A 40 -18.52 -10.66 -10.11
CA PRO A 40 -17.72 -9.49 -10.42
C PRO A 40 -18.15 -8.89 -11.76
N VAL A 41 -18.12 -7.56 -11.84
CA VAL A 41 -18.39 -6.76 -13.05
C VAL A 41 -17.12 -6.55 -13.88
N GLY A 42 -15.96 -6.95 -13.36
CA GLY A 42 -14.68 -6.65 -13.97
C GLY A 42 -13.48 -7.17 -13.19
N VAL A 43 -12.32 -6.97 -13.79
CA VAL A 43 -11.01 -7.11 -13.16
C VAL A 43 -10.16 -5.89 -13.46
N ARG A 44 -9.10 -5.69 -12.67
CA ARG A 44 -8.06 -4.72 -12.99
C ARG A 44 -6.68 -5.34 -12.88
N ALA A 45 -5.76 -4.83 -13.70
CA ALA A 45 -4.33 -5.06 -13.57
C ALA A 45 -3.68 -3.77 -13.09
N GLU A 46 -2.74 -3.87 -12.15
CA GLU A 46 -2.16 -2.71 -11.48
C GLU A 46 -0.69 -2.91 -11.12
N VAL A 47 0.03 -1.78 -11.04
CA VAL A 47 1.43 -1.68 -10.60
C VAL A 47 1.59 -0.45 -9.73
N GLY A 48 2.44 -0.54 -8.70
CA GLY A 48 2.63 0.55 -7.77
C GLY A 48 3.79 0.35 -6.81
N THR A 49 3.80 1.15 -5.75
CA THR A 49 4.84 1.13 -4.70
C THR A 49 4.79 -0.10 -3.79
N THR A 50 3.77 -0.96 -3.94
CA THR A 50 3.61 -2.22 -3.19
C THR A 50 3.58 -3.43 -4.14
N GLY A 51 4.26 -3.32 -5.27
CA GLY A 51 4.37 -4.39 -6.26
C GLY A 51 3.36 -4.28 -7.41
N TYR A 52 3.11 -5.41 -8.06
CA TYR A 52 2.16 -5.53 -9.17
C TYR A 52 1.12 -6.61 -8.88
N GLY A 53 0.00 -6.58 -9.61
CA GLY A 53 -1.03 -7.60 -9.51
C GLY A 53 -2.35 -7.14 -10.10
N GLY A 54 -3.43 -7.35 -9.36
CA GLY A 54 -4.76 -7.04 -9.84
C GLY A 54 -5.85 -7.29 -8.82
N ALA A 55 -7.09 -6.94 -9.19
CA ALA A 55 -8.25 -7.14 -8.35
C ALA A 55 -9.48 -7.58 -9.15
N PHE A 56 -10.37 -8.31 -8.50
CA PHE A 56 -11.74 -8.48 -8.93
C PHE A 56 -12.58 -7.29 -8.45
N LEU A 57 -13.50 -6.85 -9.30
CA LEU A 57 -14.33 -5.68 -9.06
C LEU A 57 -15.81 -6.07 -9.01
N TRP A 58 -16.52 -5.61 -8.00
CA TRP A 58 -17.97 -5.69 -7.87
C TRP A 58 -18.56 -4.29 -7.81
N GLN A 59 -19.77 -4.13 -8.34
CA GLN A 59 -20.50 -2.86 -8.27
C GLN A 59 -21.91 -3.13 -7.75
N ALA A 60 -22.23 -2.63 -6.56
CA ALA A 60 -23.57 -2.78 -5.98
C ALA A 60 -24.55 -1.77 -6.58
N ASN A 61 -24.10 -0.52 -6.74
CA ASN A 61 -24.83 0.58 -7.35
C ASN A 61 -23.82 1.63 -7.88
N PRO A 62 -24.21 2.68 -8.60
CA PRO A 62 -23.25 3.65 -9.16
C PRO A 62 -22.28 4.29 -8.14
N TYR A 63 -22.67 4.36 -6.86
CA TYR A 63 -21.92 5.03 -5.80
C TYR A 63 -21.02 4.08 -4.99
N VAL A 64 -21.30 2.77 -4.99
CA VAL A 64 -20.59 1.81 -4.14
C VAL A 64 -20.13 0.60 -4.96
N GLY A 65 -18.81 0.42 -5.00
CA GLY A 65 -18.14 -0.76 -5.54
C GLY A 65 -17.25 -1.42 -4.49
N LEU A 66 -16.70 -2.57 -4.85
CA LEU A 66 -15.82 -3.36 -3.99
C LEU A 66 -14.69 -3.97 -4.83
N ALA A 67 -13.47 -3.89 -4.33
CA ALA A 67 -12.27 -4.43 -4.95
C ALA A 67 -11.59 -5.42 -4.01
N LEU A 68 -11.45 -6.67 -4.45
CA LEU A 68 -10.66 -7.71 -3.78
C LEU A 68 -9.44 -8.00 -4.63
N GLY A 69 -8.25 -7.66 -4.13
CA GLY A 69 -7.04 -7.71 -4.94
C GLY A 69 -5.83 -8.26 -4.23
N TYR A 70 -4.80 -8.47 -5.04
CA TYR A 70 -3.48 -8.93 -4.64
C TYR A 70 -2.42 -8.00 -5.25
N ASN A 71 -1.47 -7.55 -4.43
CA ASN A 71 -0.27 -6.86 -4.90
C ASN A 71 0.96 -7.54 -4.32
N GLY A 72 1.86 -7.96 -5.20
CA GLY A 72 3.10 -8.55 -4.76
C GLY A 72 4.17 -8.59 -5.82
N GLY A 73 5.12 -9.50 -5.60
CA GLY A 73 6.25 -9.72 -6.48
C GLY A 73 7.52 -9.07 -5.96
N ASP A 74 8.63 -9.56 -6.53
CA ASP A 74 9.98 -9.07 -6.29
C ASP A 74 10.32 -8.03 -7.36
N ILE A 75 10.68 -6.81 -6.93
CA ILE A 75 11.12 -5.73 -7.79
C ILE A 75 12.45 -5.20 -7.27
N SER A 76 13.49 -5.35 -8.09
CA SER A 76 14.82 -4.78 -7.86
C SER A 76 15.05 -3.57 -8.76
N TRP A 77 15.40 -2.44 -8.15
CA TRP A 77 15.82 -1.20 -8.80
C TRP A 77 17.31 -0.96 -8.46
N SER A 78 18.20 -1.59 -9.21
CA SER A 78 19.65 -1.49 -9.00
C SER A 78 20.35 -0.56 -10.00
N ASP A 79 21.35 0.19 -9.54
CA ASP A 79 22.43 0.88 -10.28
C ASP A 79 22.06 2.05 -11.23
N ASP A 80 20.79 2.26 -11.56
CA ASP A 80 20.37 3.38 -12.43
C ASP A 80 20.06 4.68 -11.67
N LEU A 81 19.93 4.63 -10.34
CA LEU A 81 19.55 5.80 -9.52
C LEU A 81 20.77 6.44 -8.85
N SER A 82 21.37 7.41 -9.53
CA SER A 82 22.42 8.27 -8.97
C SER A 82 21.87 9.69 -8.72
N ILE A 83 21.88 10.11 -7.45
CA ILE A 83 21.43 11.45 -7.04
C ILE A 83 22.54 12.10 -6.24
N ASN A 84 23.06 13.22 -6.73
CA ASN A 84 24.10 14.02 -6.06
C ASN A 84 25.36 13.23 -5.66
N GLY A 85 25.72 12.18 -6.43
CA GLY A 85 26.88 11.32 -6.14
C GLY A 85 26.62 10.26 -5.07
N SER A 86 25.36 10.05 -4.67
CA SER A 86 24.90 8.85 -3.97
C SER A 86 24.21 7.93 -4.98
N LYS A 87 24.65 6.67 -5.04
CA LYS A 87 23.93 5.59 -5.74
C LYS A 87 22.95 4.93 -4.78
N TYR A 88 21.80 4.50 -5.29
CA TYR A 88 20.77 3.81 -4.53
C TYR A 88 20.37 2.53 -5.25
N ASP A 89 20.33 1.43 -4.51
CA ASP A 89 19.68 0.19 -4.93
C ASP A 89 18.51 -0.08 -4.00
N LEU A 90 17.35 -0.41 -4.56
CA LEU A 90 16.14 -0.72 -3.81
C LEU A 90 15.58 -2.06 -4.27
N ASP A 91 15.52 -3.02 -3.36
CA ASP A 91 14.87 -4.30 -3.55
C ASP A 91 13.58 -4.34 -2.73
N MET A 92 12.50 -4.82 -3.35
CA MET A 92 11.16 -4.83 -2.77
C MET A 92 10.57 -6.23 -2.95
N ASP A 93 10.23 -6.91 -1.84
CA ASP A 93 9.44 -8.14 -1.87
C ASP A 93 8.07 -7.84 -1.24
N ASN A 94 7.01 -8.03 -2.02
CA ASN A 94 5.67 -7.67 -1.62
C ASN A 94 4.70 -8.85 -1.71
N ASN A 95 3.82 -8.98 -0.73
CA ASN A 95 2.79 -10.00 -0.65
C ASN A 95 1.57 -9.47 0.13
N ASN A 96 0.67 -8.78 -0.59
CA ASN A 96 -0.48 -8.10 -0.01
C ASN A 96 -1.77 -8.65 -0.59
N VAL A 97 -2.77 -8.87 0.27
CA VAL A 97 -4.16 -9.17 -0.14
C VAL A 97 -5.05 -8.10 0.48
N TYR A 98 -5.83 -7.39 -0.33
CA TYR A 98 -6.66 -6.29 0.14
C TYR A 98 -8.12 -6.44 -0.25
N LEU A 99 -9.00 -5.90 0.58
CA LEU A 99 -10.43 -5.80 0.33
C LEU A 99 -10.87 -4.37 0.64
N ASN A 100 -11.26 -3.62 -0.40
CA ASN A 100 -11.63 -2.21 -0.29
C ASN A 100 -13.04 -1.96 -0.83
N ALA A 101 -13.81 -1.14 -0.12
CA ALA A 101 -15.00 -0.50 -0.67
C ALA A 101 -14.58 0.77 -1.42
N GLU A 102 -15.10 0.94 -2.65
CA GLU A 102 -14.90 2.14 -3.47
C GLU A 102 -16.17 2.98 -3.46
N ILE A 103 -16.11 4.16 -2.82
CA ILE A 103 -17.22 5.09 -2.71
C ILE A 103 -17.04 6.20 -3.74
N ARG A 104 -17.97 6.32 -4.68
CA ARG A 104 -17.98 7.31 -5.77
C ARG A 104 -19.03 8.37 -5.50
N PRO A 105 -18.70 9.54 -4.93
CA PRO A 105 -19.69 10.57 -4.60
C PRO A 105 -20.51 11.03 -5.82
N TRP A 106 -19.89 11.01 -7.00
CA TRP A 106 -20.53 11.37 -8.27
C TRP A 106 -20.72 10.15 -9.19
N GLY A 107 -20.96 8.98 -8.62
CA GLY A 107 -21.11 7.72 -9.36
C GLY A 107 -22.17 7.72 -10.48
N ALA A 108 -23.23 8.51 -10.33
CA ALA A 108 -24.29 8.67 -11.34
C ALA A 108 -24.07 9.84 -12.31
N SER A 109 -22.93 10.54 -12.23
CA SER A 109 -22.64 11.67 -13.12
C SER A 109 -22.38 11.22 -14.56
N ALA A 110 -22.92 11.96 -15.53
CA ALA A 110 -22.61 11.76 -16.94
C ALA A 110 -21.16 12.16 -17.30
N SER A 111 -20.50 12.95 -16.45
CA SER A 111 -19.08 13.28 -16.63
C SER A 111 -18.20 12.15 -16.13
N ARG A 112 -17.50 11.48 -17.04
CA ARG A 112 -16.49 10.44 -16.72
C ARG A 112 -15.41 10.92 -15.74
N TRP A 113 -15.12 12.22 -15.70
CA TRP A 113 -14.16 12.79 -14.77
C TRP A 113 -14.71 12.85 -13.34
N ALA A 114 -15.97 13.22 -13.17
CA ALA A 114 -16.62 13.23 -11.85
C ALA A 114 -16.93 11.81 -11.37
N GLN A 115 -17.48 10.97 -12.26
CA GLN A 115 -17.79 9.56 -11.99
C GLN A 115 -16.54 8.74 -11.63
N GLY A 116 -15.40 9.09 -12.21
CA GLY A 116 -14.13 8.41 -11.96
C GLY A 116 -13.58 8.62 -10.56
N LEU A 117 -13.97 9.68 -9.84
CA LEU A 117 -13.46 9.95 -8.50
C LEU A 117 -14.05 9.01 -7.45
N TYR A 118 -13.19 8.43 -6.61
CA TYR A 118 -13.63 7.59 -5.51
C TYR A 118 -12.72 7.72 -4.27
N VAL A 119 -13.30 7.36 -3.13
CA VAL A 119 -12.58 7.08 -1.88
C VAL A 119 -12.57 5.58 -1.70
N ALA A 120 -11.39 5.01 -1.43
CA ALA A 120 -11.21 3.62 -1.09
C ALA A 120 -11.05 3.48 0.43
N ALA A 121 -11.84 2.61 1.05
CA ALA A 121 -11.71 2.30 2.47
C ALA A 121 -11.85 0.79 2.67
N GLY A 122 -10.96 0.20 3.46
CA GLY A 122 -10.94 -1.25 3.61
C GLY A 122 -9.87 -1.76 4.55
N ALA A 123 -9.44 -2.99 4.32
CA ALA A 123 -8.35 -3.60 5.06
C ALA A 123 -7.53 -4.53 4.17
N ALA A 124 -6.30 -4.80 4.59
CA ALA A 124 -5.41 -5.71 3.89
C ALA A 124 -4.62 -6.60 4.85
N TYR A 125 -4.27 -7.79 4.37
CA TYR A 125 -3.09 -8.50 4.81
C TYR A 125 -1.88 -7.85 4.14
N VAL A 126 -0.85 -7.52 4.92
CA VAL A 126 0.36 -6.84 4.43
C VAL A 126 1.59 -7.62 4.87
N ASP A 127 2.44 -7.98 3.91
CA ASP A 127 3.74 -8.59 4.12
C ASP A 127 4.68 -8.02 3.06
N ASN A 128 5.44 -7.00 3.45
CA ASN A 128 6.33 -6.26 2.56
C ASN A 128 7.70 -6.13 3.21
N ASP A 129 8.74 -6.53 2.48
CA ASP A 129 10.13 -6.35 2.83
C ASP A 129 10.79 -5.38 1.83
N TYR A 130 11.58 -4.46 2.35
CA TYR A 130 12.29 -3.43 1.59
C TYR A 130 13.76 -3.42 2.01
N ASP A 131 14.64 -3.67 1.06
CA ASP A 131 16.09 -3.56 1.25
C ASP A 131 16.60 -2.36 0.42
N LEU A 132 17.20 -1.38 1.10
CA LEU A 132 17.73 -0.16 0.50
C LEU A 132 19.23 -0.07 0.78
N ASP A 133 20.03 -0.03 -0.27
CA ASP A 133 21.45 0.30 -0.18
C ASP A 133 21.70 1.71 -0.70
N ARG A 134 22.36 2.53 0.11
CA ARG A 134 22.87 3.85 -0.28
C ARG A 134 24.38 3.84 -0.28
N ARG A 135 24.99 4.14 -1.43
CA ARG A 135 26.45 4.22 -1.59
C ARG A 135 26.85 5.65 -1.95
N VAL A 136 27.54 6.33 -1.05
CA VAL A 136 27.99 7.71 -1.19
C VAL A 136 29.46 7.73 -1.58
N GLY A 137 29.78 8.36 -2.70
CA GLY A 137 31.17 8.49 -3.14
C GLY A 137 32.01 9.40 -2.23
N GLN A 138 33.31 9.14 -2.17
CA GLN A 138 34.26 9.98 -1.43
C GLN A 138 34.16 11.47 -1.82
N GLY A 139 34.28 12.35 -0.83
CA GLY A 139 34.25 13.81 -0.97
C GLY A 139 32.86 14.39 -1.17
N ARG A 140 31.82 13.55 -1.21
CA ARG A 140 30.42 13.98 -1.36
C ARG A 140 29.80 14.31 0.00
N ASN A 141 28.90 15.29 -0.03
CA ASN A 141 28.06 15.61 1.12
C ASN A 141 26.80 14.75 1.09
N PHE A 142 26.35 14.33 2.27
CA PHE A 142 25.11 13.61 2.45
C PHE A 142 24.53 13.89 3.84
N THR A 143 23.25 13.63 4.02
CA THR A 143 22.54 13.87 5.29
C THR A 143 21.95 12.57 5.78
N VAL A 144 22.04 12.34 7.09
CA VAL A 144 21.39 11.27 7.85
C VAL A 144 20.84 11.91 9.13
N ASN A 145 19.60 11.61 9.53
CA ASN A 145 19.01 12.10 10.78
C ASN A 145 18.95 13.62 10.93
N ASN A 146 18.83 14.34 9.79
CA ASN A 146 18.95 15.81 9.72
C ASN A 146 20.34 16.36 10.09
N THR A 147 21.37 15.49 10.08
CA THR A 147 22.76 15.82 10.35
C THR A 147 23.58 15.65 9.06
N ASP A 148 24.32 16.70 8.68
CA ASP A 148 25.11 16.72 7.44
C ASP A 148 26.51 16.10 7.65
N PHE A 149 26.94 15.29 6.70
CA PHE A 149 28.23 14.61 6.70
C PHE A 149 28.95 14.83 5.36
N ASN A 150 30.28 14.87 5.41
CA ASN A 150 31.14 14.77 4.23
C ASN A 150 31.85 13.41 4.26
N ALA A 151 31.70 12.63 3.19
CA ALA A 151 32.29 11.30 3.07
C ALA A 151 33.82 11.39 2.92
N THR A 152 34.57 10.87 3.89
CA THR A 152 36.05 10.84 3.85
C THR A 152 36.61 9.63 3.10
N SER A 153 35.78 8.60 2.95
CA SER A 153 35.96 7.46 2.04
C SER A 153 34.64 7.23 1.29
N ASP A 154 34.58 6.23 0.41
CA ASP A 154 33.29 5.71 -0.02
C ASP A 154 32.53 5.17 1.21
N VAL A 155 31.25 5.53 1.32
CA VAL A 155 30.35 5.16 2.44
C VAL A 155 29.21 4.30 1.90
N HIS A 156 28.93 3.20 2.57
CA HIS A 156 27.79 2.33 2.29
C HIS A 156 26.90 2.22 3.52
N ILE A 157 25.65 2.65 3.38
CA ILE A 157 24.60 2.51 4.39
C ILE A 157 23.56 1.54 3.84
N SER A 158 23.25 0.49 4.59
CA SER A 158 22.20 -0.47 4.26
C SER A 158 21.02 -0.27 5.20
N GLY A 159 19.81 -0.38 4.67
CA GLY A 159 18.58 -0.27 5.42
C GLY A 159 17.61 -1.38 5.03
N LYS A 160 17.18 -2.18 6.01
CA LYS A 160 16.17 -3.21 5.84
C LYS A 160 14.92 -2.81 6.58
N MET A 161 13.76 -2.89 5.95
CA MET A 161 12.48 -2.49 6.52
C MET A 161 11.39 -3.50 6.18
N SER A 162 10.68 -3.97 7.20
CA SER A 162 9.63 -4.99 7.06
C SER A 162 8.32 -4.53 7.68
N TYR A 163 7.24 -4.56 6.89
CA TYR A 163 5.87 -4.39 7.34
C TYR A 163 5.15 -5.74 7.24
N LYS A 164 4.78 -6.31 8.39
CA LYS A 164 4.10 -7.62 8.45
C LYS A 164 2.91 -7.53 9.40
N ASN A 165 1.71 -7.58 8.84
CA ASN A 165 0.47 -7.47 9.59
C ASN A 165 -0.65 -8.31 8.95
N ASP A 166 -1.39 -9.04 9.79
CA ASP A 166 -2.48 -9.91 9.33
C ASP A 166 -3.69 -9.13 8.80
N ILE A 167 -4.02 -8.01 9.44
CA ILE A 167 -5.13 -7.13 9.05
C ILE A 167 -4.81 -5.68 9.42
N VAL A 168 -4.71 -4.82 8.41
CA VAL A 168 -4.44 -3.39 8.57
C VAL A 168 -5.49 -2.54 7.88
N PRO A 169 -6.01 -1.48 8.54
CA PRO A 169 -6.90 -0.52 7.90
C PRO A 169 -6.25 0.17 6.71
N TYR A 170 -7.04 0.43 5.67
CA TYR A 170 -6.63 1.16 4.48
C TYR A 170 -7.55 2.35 4.21
N LEU A 171 -6.96 3.47 3.81
CA LEU A 171 -7.68 4.61 3.26
C LEU A 171 -6.93 5.13 2.02
N GLY A 172 -7.67 5.37 0.95
CA GLY A 172 -7.14 5.87 -0.30
C GLY A 172 -8.12 6.76 -1.06
N PHE A 173 -7.57 7.47 -2.03
CA PHE A 173 -8.28 8.30 -2.98
C PHE A 173 -7.85 7.90 -4.38
N GLY A 174 -8.82 7.67 -5.24
CA GLY A 174 -8.55 7.23 -6.58
C GLY A 174 -9.36 7.95 -7.64
N PHE A 175 -8.85 7.81 -8.85
CA PHE A 175 -9.44 8.36 -10.05
C PHE A 175 -9.42 7.30 -11.14
N ALA A 176 -10.60 6.81 -11.52
CA ALA A 176 -10.81 5.69 -12.44
C ALA A 176 -11.81 6.04 -13.56
N PRO A 177 -11.44 6.91 -14.53
CA PRO A 177 -12.33 7.25 -15.63
C PRO A 177 -12.54 6.05 -16.57
N LYS A 178 -13.79 5.76 -16.89
CA LYS A 178 -14.15 4.80 -17.95
C LYS A 178 -14.08 5.50 -19.31
N PHE A 179 -13.41 4.87 -20.27
CA PHE A 179 -13.34 5.37 -21.66
C PHE A 179 -14.45 4.80 -22.53
N ASN A 180 -14.83 3.56 -22.26
CA ASN A 180 -16.02 2.91 -22.78
C ASN A 180 -16.54 1.90 -21.74
N ASP A 181 -17.56 1.11 -22.11
CA ASP A 181 -18.18 0.14 -21.20
C ASP A 181 -17.30 -1.08 -20.87
N HIS A 182 -16.16 -1.25 -21.56
CA HIS A 182 -15.31 -2.44 -21.46
C HIS A 182 -13.97 -2.17 -20.77
N TRP A 183 -13.47 -0.93 -20.76
CA TRP A 183 -12.20 -0.62 -20.12
C TRP A 183 -12.05 0.83 -19.68
N GLY A 184 -11.12 1.05 -18.75
CA GLY A 184 -10.70 2.36 -18.28
C GLY A 184 -9.33 2.31 -17.64
N LEU A 185 -8.77 3.46 -17.30
CA LEU A 185 -7.55 3.54 -16.51
C LEU A 185 -7.89 3.92 -15.07
N PHE A 186 -6.97 3.68 -14.15
CA PHE A 186 -7.07 4.28 -12.84
C PHE A 186 -5.70 4.66 -12.25
N GLY A 187 -5.74 5.59 -11.31
CA GLY A 187 -4.69 5.82 -10.33
C GLY A 187 -5.29 5.90 -8.93
N GLU A 188 -4.56 5.43 -7.93
CA GLU A 188 -4.96 5.45 -6.52
C GLU A 188 -3.75 5.79 -5.66
N VAL A 189 -3.96 6.68 -4.69
CA VAL A 189 -2.99 6.98 -3.63
C VAL A 189 -3.66 6.77 -2.29
N GLY A 190 -2.94 6.20 -1.33
CA GLY A 190 -3.48 5.93 -0.01
C GLY A 190 -2.41 5.54 0.98
N ALA A 191 -2.84 5.01 2.13
CA ALA A 191 -1.95 4.47 3.13
C ALA A 191 -2.62 3.35 3.92
N TYR A 192 -1.82 2.35 4.30
CA TYR A 192 -2.20 1.36 5.30
C TYR A 192 -1.74 1.82 6.68
N TYR A 193 -2.57 1.62 7.70
CA TYR A 193 -2.17 1.79 9.09
C TYR A 193 -1.57 0.49 9.62
N THR A 194 -0.26 0.33 9.48
CA THR A 194 0.49 -0.89 9.79
C THR A 194 1.08 -0.90 11.20
N GLY A 195 1.17 0.27 11.83
CA GLY A 195 2.12 0.45 12.92
C GLY A 195 3.56 0.56 12.36
N ASN A 196 4.52 0.81 13.24
CA ASN A 196 5.91 0.99 12.84
C ASN A 196 6.49 -0.32 12.25
N PRO A 197 7.30 -0.23 11.19
CA PRO A 197 7.96 -1.39 10.63
C PRO A 197 9.06 -1.90 11.56
N GLN A 198 9.45 -3.16 11.37
CA GLN A 198 10.76 -3.62 11.84
C GLN A 198 11.82 -3.03 10.92
N VAL A 199 12.88 -2.45 11.48
CA VAL A 199 13.92 -1.80 10.68
C VAL A 199 15.31 -2.13 11.22
N SER A 200 16.27 -2.30 10.33
CA SER A 200 17.70 -2.38 10.63
C SER A 200 18.43 -1.41 9.72
N LEU A 201 19.13 -0.43 10.29
CA LEU A 201 19.98 0.48 9.55
C LEU A 201 21.43 0.32 9.99
N ASP A 202 22.32 0.11 9.04
CA ASP A 202 23.71 -0.21 9.30
C ASP A 202 24.64 0.59 8.39
N VAL A 203 25.70 1.18 8.96
CA VAL A 203 26.85 1.64 8.18
C VAL A 203 27.71 0.42 7.88
N VAL A 204 27.53 -0.14 6.69
CA VAL A 204 28.25 -1.35 6.27
C VAL A 204 29.73 -1.07 6.09
N SER A 205 30.08 0.10 5.55
CA SER A 205 31.46 0.51 5.38
C SER A 205 31.61 2.02 5.19
N GLY A 206 32.84 2.48 5.39
CA GLY A 206 33.25 3.84 5.11
C GLY A 206 33.24 4.75 6.34
N THR A 207 33.68 5.98 6.12
CA THR A 207 33.81 7.01 7.15
C THR A 207 33.33 8.34 6.62
N ALA A 208 32.77 9.16 7.52
CA ALA A 208 32.36 10.51 7.20
C ALA A 208 32.60 11.44 8.39
N LEU A 209 32.83 12.72 8.07
CA LEU A 209 33.03 13.76 9.07
C LEU A 209 31.83 14.70 9.11
N ASN A 210 31.49 15.11 10.32
CA ASN A 210 30.53 16.18 10.59
C ASN A 210 31.27 17.34 11.27
N GLY A 211 30.98 18.58 10.85
CA GLY A 211 31.64 19.79 11.37
C GLY A 211 31.39 20.08 12.86
N ASN A 212 30.35 19.48 13.45
CA ASN A 212 29.97 19.61 14.86
C ASN A 212 30.35 18.38 15.69
N GLY A 213 31.06 17.40 15.12
CA GLY A 213 31.53 16.21 15.82
C GLY A 213 30.51 15.07 15.96
N ALA A 214 29.39 15.09 15.22
CA ALA A 214 28.46 13.96 15.19
C ALA A 214 29.11 12.71 14.56
N ILE A 215 28.79 11.52 15.08
CA ILE A 215 29.27 10.24 14.59
C ILE A 215 28.20 9.64 13.66
N LEU A 216 28.59 9.14 12.49
CA LEU A 216 27.66 8.64 11.50
C LEU A 216 26.82 7.47 12.04
N ASP A 217 27.46 6.49 12.67
CA ASP A 217 26.79 5.32 13.26
C ASP A 217 25.72 5.71 14.28
N ASP A 218 26.02 6.70 15.14
CA ASP A 218 25.06 7.21 16.12
C ASP A 218 23.85 7.87 15.45
N GLU A 219 24.08 8.63 14.38
CA GLU A 219 23.00 9.29 13.64
C GLU A 219 22.16 8.27 12.84
N VAL A 220 22.77 7.21 12.30
CA VAL A 220 22.07 6.08 11.67
C VAL A 220 21.21 5.34 12.70
N ALA A 221 21.75 5.04 13.89
CA ALA A 221 21.00 4.41 14.97
C ALA A 221 19.82 5.28 15.45
N LYS A 222 20.00 6.60 15.52
CA LYS A 222 18.91 7.54 15.83
C LYS A 222 17.85 7.60 14.73
N GLU A 223 18.24 7.53 13.46
CA GLU A 223 17.28 7.43 12.35
C GLU A 223 16.48 6.13 12.45
N GLN A 224 17.13 5.01 12.77
CA GLN A 224 16.45 3.73 12.99
C GLN A 224 15.39 3.85 14.10
N GLN A 225 15.78 4.36 15.28
CA GLN A 225 14.84 4.58 16.39
C GLN A 225 13.68 5.50 16.00
N LYS A 226 13.93 6.55 15.19
CA LYS A 226 12.84 7.41 14.69
C LYS A 226 11.84 6.63 13.83
N ILE A 227 12.32 5.67 13.03
CA ILE A 227 11.46 4.82 12.19
C ILE A 227 10.68 3.82 13.04
N GLU A 228 11.29 3.26 14.07
CA GLU A 228 10.67 2.29 15.00
C GLU A 228 9.63 2.93 15.92
N ASP A 229 9.81 4.19 16.34
CA ASP A 229 9.01 4.76 17.43
C ASP A 229 8.05 5.89 17.01
N LYS A 230 8.28 6.57 15.88
CA LYS A 230 7.45 7.73 15.53
C LYS A 230 6.17 7.33 14.80
N ASN A 231 5.07 7.94 15.22
CA ASN A 231 3.75 7.77 14.60
C ASN A 231 3.71 8.05 13.09
N LYS A 232 4.66 8.83 12.57
CA LYS A 232 4.78 9.10 11.13
C LYS A 232 4.98 7.81 10.32
N TYR A 233 5.72 6.84 10.86
CA TYR A 233 6.06 5.58 10.19
C TYR A 233 5.06 4.46 10.52
N GLU A 234 3.99 4.77 11.26
CA GLU A 234 2.86 3.84 11.43
C GLU A 234 2.02 3.67 10.16
N TRP A 235 2.25 4.53 9.17
CA TRP A 235 1.53 4.56 7.91
C TRP A 235 2.44 4.13 6.76
N LEU A 236 2.07 3.05 6.08
CA LEU A 236 2.69 2.61 4.83
C LEU A 236 2.00 3.31 3.65
N PRO A 237 2.63 4.32 3.00
CA PRO A 237 2.04 4.98 1.85
C PRO A 237 2.01 4.07 0.62
N VAL A 238 0.97 4.24 -0.20
CA VAL A 238 0.73 3.47 -1.42
C VAL A 238 0.42 4.42 -2.56
N GLY A 239 1.06 4.19 -3.70
CA GLY A 239 0.66 4.76 -4.99
C GLY A 239 0.61 3.67 -6.04
N LYS A 240 -0.52 3.55 -6.75
CA LYS A 240 -0.69 2.55 -7.81
C LYS A 240 -1.44 3.12 -9.01
N VAL A 241 -1.16 2.55 -10.18
CA VAL A 241 -1.84 2.85 -11.44
C VAL A 241 -2.19 1.55 -12.16
N GLY A 242 -3.18 1.58 -13.03
CA GLY A 242 -3.54 0.38 -13.77
C GLY A 242 -4.67 0.55 -14.77
N VAL A 243 -5.13 -0.60 -15.26
CA VAL A 243 -6.16 -0.73 -16.30
C VAL A 243 -7.29 -1.60 -15.75
N ASN A 244 -8.52 -1.11 -15.89
CA ASN A 244 -9.74 -1.83 -15.57
C ASN A 244 -10.32 -2.46 -16.84
N PHE A 245 -10.86 -3.66 -16.72
CA PHE A 245 -11.57 -4.41 -17.76
C PHE A 245 -12.94 -4.84 -17.21
N TYR A 246 -14.01 -4.62 -17.96
CA TYR A 246 -15.39 -4.86 -17.56
C TYR A 246 -16.09 -5.78 -18.57
N TRP A 247 -17.08 -6.55 -18.11
CA TRP A 247 -17.94 -7.41 -18.93
C TRP A 247 -19.40 -7.43 -18.45
#